data_AF-A0A5K1GU25-F1
#
_entry.id   AF-A0A5K1GU25-F1
#
_cell.length_a   1.000
_cell.length_b   1.000
_cell.length_c   1.000
_cell.angle_alpha   90.00
_cell.angle_beta   90.00
_cell.angle_gamma   90.00
#
_symmetry.space_group_name_H-M   'P 1'
#
loop_
_entity.id
_entity.type
_entity.pdbx_description
1 polymer ?
#
loop_
_entity_poly.entity_id
_entity_poly.type
_entity_poly.pdbx_seq_one_letter_code
_entity_poly.pdbx_strand_id
1 'polypeptide(L)'
;IPPLEYQDRTDYYVGCLRVPTTSTLPSLLELSWHLQEPPPEEFRFPLRREVFRDLPPGKELFFTPSSDLDSRSFVYEIVGPLIRPSTTATTITRDSFIPLWDDCVNRIISRLCILDILLIRKPTTTTAISAPSSSFSETVQDQWPNVTGFVKNLCLWRGEETDQVREGGPNPSSTILDKLLWTFGDLPYLLGYHAVGHTVTFCALSRSQDRTTRTDLLNVDLSTPSERIKALVPCWRISNLLPLLADHCCSKHTGSCCFSDYQRLERGRGKVVEIMPTIVKRIFPNRRRWSAMKEIYDFLDHRVPHAEYLCAASESELALVFKPRGCGAKPTSVEQLVEALKFVTKALVALHDMCFMHRDLGWENVRRRVDREEWFIVDFEDAIGSPQIYPHSVSGVSHAPEMSRGVHGVKVDVWGVGHLIRTSGVSVPQHHLLKDLQNRCLEQNPEQRPTAADCYHHLLQL
;
A
#
# COMPACT_ATOMS: atom_id res chain seq x y z
N ILE A 1 27.85 33.93 -38.15
CA ILE A 1 28.05 33.00 -37.02
C ILE A 1 26.65 32.57 -36.61
N PRO A 2 26.26 31.28 -36.72
CA PRO A 2 24.98 30.84 -36.18
C PRO A 2 24.99 31.08 -34.67
N PRO A 3 23.85 31.41 -34.03
CA PRO A 3 23.83 31.50 -32.57
C PRO A 3 24.32 30.15 -32.03
N LEU A 4 25.27 30.16 -31.09
CA LEU A 4 25.63 28.95 -30.35
C LEU A 4 24.32 28.40 -29.76
N GLU A 5 23.80 27.33 -30.34
CA GLU A 5 22.63 26.65 -29.82
C GLU A 5 23.08 25.97 -28.53
N TYR A 6 22.72 26.55 -27.39
CA TYR A 6 23.02 25.97 -26.08
C TYR A 6 22.46 24.54 -26.02
N GLN A 7 23.33 23.59 -25.70
CA GLN A 7 22.91 22.19 -25.59
C GLN A 7 22.14 22.00 -24.28
N ASP A 8 20.86 21.62 -24.37
CA ASP A 8 20.07 21.26 -23.19
C ASP A 8 20.61 19.95 -22.58
N ARG A 9 21.19 20.04 -21.37
CA ARG A 9 21.76 18.91 -20.65
C ARG A 9 20.89 18.44 -19.48
N THR A 10 19.63 18.84 -19.44
CA THR A 10 18.69 18.50 -18.36
C THR A 10 18.74 17.02 -17.98
N ASP A 11 18.57 16.10 -18.94
CA ASP A 11 18.50 14.66 -18.64
C ASP A 11 19.82 14.09 -18.10
N TYR A 12 20.96 14.67 -18.50
CA TYR A 12 22.27 14.29 -17.96
C TYR A 12 22.35 14.63 -16.47
N TYR A 13 22.04 15.88 -16.10
CA TYR A 13 22.09 16.32 -14.70
C TYR A 13 21.02 15.67 -13.84
N VAL A 14 19.81 15.43 -14.37
CA VAL A 14 18.78 14.60 -13.70
C VAL A 14 19.33 13.19 -13.46
N GLY A 15 20.01 12.59 -14.44
CA GLY A 15 20.67 11.30 -14.30
C GLY A 15 21.71 11.27 -13.19
N CYS A 16 22.58 12.30 -13.11
CA CYS A 16 23.57 12.44 -12.04
C CYS A 16 22.91 12.55 -10.66
N LEU A 17 21.85 13.36 -10.53
CA LEU A 17 21.18 13.59 -9.25
C LEU A 17 20.29 12.43 -8.79
N ARG A 18 19.93 11.52 -9.70
CA ARG A 18 19.18 10.29 -9.39
C ARG A 18 20.07 9.19 -8.78
N VAL A 19 21.39 9.32 -8.87
CA VAL A 19 22.31 8.38 -8.24
C VAL A 19 22.32 8.67 -6.73
N PRO A 20 21.97 7.69 -5.87
CA PRO A 20 22.01 7.89 -4.43
C PRO A 20 23.38 8.38 -3.97
N THR A 21 23.39 9.49 -3.24
CA THR A 21 24.62 10.08 -2.68
C THR A 21 25.25 9.23 -1.59
N THR A 22 24.48 8.29 -1.04
CA THR A 22 24.89 7.36 0.03
C THR A 22 24.49 5.94 -0.34
N SER A 23 25.31 4.96 0.04
CA SER A 23 25.00 3.53 -0.12
C SER A 23 24.22 2.96 1.08
N THR A 24 24.07 3.73 2.15
CA THR A 24 23.39 3.35 3.39
C THR A 24 22.35 4.37 3.79
N LEU A 25 21.28 3.91 4.45
CA LEU A 25 20.26 4.79 5.00
C LEU A 25 20.85 5.61 6.17
N PRO A 26 20.72 6.96 6.17
CA PRO A 26 21.05 7.78 7.34
C PRO A 26 20.26 7.34 8.57
N SER A 27 20.80 7.53 9.77
CA SER A 27 20.04 7.35 11.00
C SER A 27 18.95 8.43 11.15
N LEU A 28 17.96 8.17 12.00
CA LEU A 28 16.89 9.14 12.30
C LEU A 28 17.43 10.48 12.81
N LEU A 29 18.54 10.46 13.55
CA LEU A 29 19.23 11.66 14.01
C LEU A 29 19.83 12.42 12.83
N GLU A 30 20.52 11.73 11.93
CA GLU A 30 21.22 12.34 10.79
C GLU A 30 20.29 12.97 9.75
N LEU A 31 19.04 12.50 9.66
CA LEU A 31 18.07 12.91 8.64
C LEU A 31 17.85 14.43 8.59
N SER A 32 17.75 15.12 9.72
CA SER A 32 17.46 16.57 9.72
C SER A 32 18.54 17.38 9.01
N TRP A 33 19.81 17.00 9.18
CA TRP A 33 20.93 17.64 8.49
C TRP A 33 21.06 17.12 7.06
N HIS A 34 20.85 15.82 6.84
CA HIS A 34 20.91 15.20 5.52
C HIS A 34 19.94 15.85 4.53
N LEU A 35 18.72 16.18 4.95
CA LEU A 35 17.71 16.82 4.09
C LEU A 35 18.04 18.27 3.71
N GLN A 36 19.02 18.90 4.38
CA GLN A 36 19.42 20.29 4.11
C GLN A 36 20.70 20.38 3.27
N GLU A 37 21.40 19.27 3.05
CA GLU A 37 22.66 19.27 2.32
C GLU A 37 22.40 19.34 0.80
N PRO A 38 22.81 20.42 0.10
CA PRO A 38 22.58 20.57 -1.33
C PRO A 38 23.39 19.55 -2.16
N PRO A 39 23.07 19.37 -3.45
CA PRO A 39 23.95 18.64 -4.36
C PRO A 39 25.37 19.24 -4.40
N PRO A 40 26.39 18.39 -4.61
CA PRO A 40 27.73 18.85 -4.97
C PRO A 40 27.67 19.83 -6.14
N GLU A 41 28.56 20.82 -6.14
CA GLU A 41 28.50 21.95 -7.07
C GLU A 41 28.62 21.50 -8.54
N GLU A 42 29.38 20.44 -8.79
CA GLU A 42 29.55 19.79 -10.10
C GLU A 42 28.28 19.13 -10.64
N PHE A 43 27.31 18.80 -9.77
CA PHE A 43 26.04 18.18 -10.15
C PHE A 43 24.85 19.15 -10.07
N ARG A 44 25.08 20.42 -9.69
CA ARG A 44 24.06 21.46 -9.78
C ARG A 44 23.75 21.76 -11.23
N PHE A 45 22.48 22.06 -11.53
CA PHE A 45 22.02 22.29 -12.89
C PHE A 45 22.67 23.57 -13.46
N PRO A 46 23.42 23.48 -14.57
CA PRO A 46 23.97 24.65 -15.23
C PRO A 46 22.84 25.41 -15.91
N LEU A 47 22.81 26.72 -15.68
CA LEU A 47 21.87 27.65 -16.31
C LEU A 47 22.62 28.80 -16.96
N ARG A 48 22.08 29.31 -18.07
CA ARG A 48 22.62 30.53 -18.68
C ARG A 48 22.61 31.68 -17.68
N ARG A 49 23.65 32.51 -17.71
CA ARG A 49 23.87 33.59 -16.72
C ARG A 49 22.67 34.52 -16.56
N GLU A 50 21.98 34.84 -17.66
CA GLU A 50 20.76 35.65 -17.64
C GLU A 50 19.61 34.95 -16.92
N VAL A 51 19.37 33.66 -17.19
CA VAL A 51 18.33 32.86 -16.53
C VAL A 51 18.65 32.69 -15.05
N PHE A 52 19.90 32.36 -14.73
CA PHE A 52 20.37 32.22 -13.36
C PHE A 52 20.16 33.51 -12.55
N ARG A 53 20.49 34.68 -13.12
CA ARG A 53 20.31 35.97 -12.44
C ARG A 53 18.86 36.25 -12.08
N ASP A 54 17.93 35.86 -12.94
CA ASP A 54 16.51 36.14 -12.79
C ASP A 54 15.79 35.17 -11.83
N LEU A 55 16.46 34.09 -11.41
CA LEU A 55 15.93 33.16 -10.43
C LEU A 55 15.93 33.74 -9.00
N PRO A 56 14.95 33.37 -8.16
CA PRO A 56 14.87 33.80 -6.75
C PRO A 56 16.11 33.45 -5.91
N PRO A 57 16.31 34.09 -4.74
CA PRO A 57 17.34 33.68 -3.78
C PRO A 57 17.20 32.21 -3.36
N GLY A 58 18.31 31.54 -3.06
CA GLY A 58 18.37 30.10 -2.80
C GLY A 58 18.70 29.25 -4.03
N LYS A 59 18.71 29.84 -5.23
CA LYS A 59 19.06 29.16 -6.50
C LYS A 59 20.45 28.53 -6.49
N GLU A 60 21.42 29.17 -5.85
CA GLU A 60 22.80 28.72 -5.70
C GLU A 60 22.94 27.34 -5.04
N LEU A 61 21.91 26.87 -4.32
CA LEU A 61 21.89 25.54 -3.71
C LEU A 61 21.70 24.42 -4.74
N PHE A 62 21.11 24.70 -5.90
CA PHE A 62 20.70 23.67 -6.86
C PHE A 62 21.11 23.96 -8.31
N PHE A 63 21.54 25.20 -8.57
CA PHE A 63 21.91 25.71 -9.88
C PHE A 63 23.28 26.36 -9.86
N THR A 64 23.95 26.34 -11.01
CA THR A 64 25.23 27.03 -11.25
C THR A 64 25.16 27.84 -12.54
N PRO A 65 25.77 29.05 -12.59
CA PRO A 65 25.79 29.84 -13.82
C PRO A 65 26.78 29.24 -14.82
N SER A 66 26.35 29.09 -16.08
CA SER A 66 27.16 28.56 -17.20
C SER A 66 27.11 29.51 -18.40
N SER A 67 28.15 29.44 -19.24
CA SER A 67 28.29 30.19 -20.49
C SER A 67 28.03 29.36 -21.75
N ASP A 68 27.88 28.04 -21.60
CA ASP A 68 27.90 27.07 -22.69
C ASP A 68 26.86 25.95 -22.53
N LEU A 69 26.37 25.73 -21.31
CA LEU A 69 25.37 24.73 -20.97
C LEU A 69 24.08 25.38 -20.46
N ASP A 70 22.95 24.72 -20.70
CA ASP A 70 21.66 25.10 -20.15
C ASP A 70 20.86 23.86 -19.73
N SER A 71 20.07 23.98 -18.67
CA SER A 71 19.16 22.94 -18.16
C SER A 71 17.72 23.40 -18.33
N ARG A 72 17.42 23.84 -19.54
CA ARG A 72 16.22 24.59 -19.89
C ARG A 72 14.95 23.79 -19.64
N SER A 73 14.94 22.51 -19.97
CA SER A 73 13.79 21.64 -19.72
C SER A 73 13.48 21.52 -18.22
N PHE A 74 14.50 21.41 -17.36
CA PHE A 74 14.31 21.42 -15.91
C PHE A 74 13.71 22.74 -15.43
N VAL A 75 14.17 23.86 -15.98
CA VAL A 75 13.61 25.19 -15.65
C VAL A 75 12.13 25.27 -16.01
N TYR A 76 11.72 24.81 -17.20
CA TYR A 76 10.32 24.90 -17.60
C TYR A 76 9.40 23.92 -16.84
N GLU A 77 9.87 22.68 -16.62
CA GLU A 77 9.06 21.61 -16.03
C GLU A 77 8.92 21.74 -14.51
N ILE A 78 10.02 22.13 -13.84
CA ILE A 78 10.12 22.14 -12.38
C ILE A 78 10.16 23.58 -11.86
N VAL A 79 11.09 24.41 -12.32
CA VAL A 79 11.30 25.75 -11.73
C VAL A 79 10.17 26.72 -12.06
N GLY A 80 9.65 26.69 -13.29
CA GLY A 80 8.59 27.56 -13.78
C GLY A 80 7.35 27.52 -12.88
N PRO A 81 6.81 26.35 -12.52
CA PRO A 81 5.76 26.23 -11.52
C PRO A 81 6.09 26.83 -10.15
N LEU A 82 7.32 26.65 -9.64
CA LEU A 82 7.74 27.16 -8.32
C LEU A 82 7.70 28.69 -8.24
N ILE A 83 8.10 29.36 -9.32
CA ILE A 83 8.21 30.83 -9.34
C ILE A 83 6.89 31.54 -9.69
N ARG A 84 5.84 30.80 -10.09
CA ARG A 84 4.54 31.41 -10.38
C ARG A 84 3.91 31.97 -9.09
N PRO A 85 3.29 33.17 -9.15
CA PRO A 85 2.52 33.67 -8.02
C PRO A 85 1.43 32.67 -7.64
N SER A 86 1.22 32.43 -6.35
CA SER A 86 0.05 31.68 -5.90
C SER A 86 -1.20 32.46 -6.32
N THR A 87 -2.10 31.83 -7.08
CA THR A 87 -3.42 32.39 -7.35
C THR A 87 -4.17 32.55 -6.04
N THR A 88 -4.51 33.78 -5.68
CA THR A 88 -5.40 34.10 -4.56
C THR A 88 -6.82 33.67 -4.90
N ALA A 89 -7.18 32.44 -4.52
CA ALA A 89 -8.58 32.03 -4.53
C ALA A 89 -9.38 32.90 -3.56
N THR A 90 -10.60 33.30 -3.94
CA THR A 90 -11.52 34.06 -3.08
C THR A 90 -11.97 33.25 -1.84
N THR A 91 -11.85 31.92 -1.89
CA THR A 91 -12.07 31.02 -0.77
C THR A 91 -10.84 30.15 -0.57
N ILE A 92 -10.21 30.26 0.60
CA ILE A 92 -9.05 29.45 0.97
C ILE A 92 -9.58 28.09 1.45
N THR A 93 -9.30 27.06 0.67
CA THR A 93 -9.67 25.66 0.96
C THR A 93 -8.46 24.78 0.75
N ARG A 94 -8.44 23.57 1.34
CA ARG A 94 -7.38 22.59 1.09
C ARG A 94 -7.12 22.41 -0.41
N ASP A 95 -8.19 22.29 -1.20
CA ASP A 95 -8.07 22.05 -2.64
C ASP A 95 -7.38 23.21 -3.38
N SER A 96 -7.45 24.45 -2.87
CA SER A 96 -6.76 25.60 -3.44
C SER A 96 -5.23 25.55 -3.27
N PHE A 97 -4.73 24.80 -2.28
CA PHE A 97 -3.30 24.60 -2.04
C PHE A 97 -2.71 23.37 -2.73
N ILE A 98 -3.53 22.43 -3.20
CA ILE A 98 -3.07 21.19 -3.83
C ILE A 98 -2.05 21.43 -4.96
N PRO A 99 -2.28 22.36 -5.92
CA PRO A 99 -1.30 22.62 -6.97
C PRO A 99 0.05 23.10 -6.42
N LEU A 100 0.04 23.89 -5.34
CA LEU A 100 1.26 24.37 -4.70
C LEU A 100 2.04 23.23 -4.06
N TRP A 101 1.38 22.36 -3.29
CA TRP A 101 2.04 21.20 -2.67
C TRP A 101 2.54 20.20 -3.71
N ASP A 102 1.75 19.95 -4.76
CA ASP A 102 2.17 19.07 -5.86
C ASP A 102 3.37 19.62 -6.61
N ASP A 103 3.38 20.91 -6.94
CA ASP A 103 4.50 21.52 -7.67
C ASP A 103 5.77 21.64 -6.82
N CYS A 104 5.63 21.99 -5.54
CA CYS A 104 6.76 22.24 -4.63
C CYS A 104 7.26 21.01 -3.89
N VAL A 105 6.55 19.88 -3.94
CA VAL A 105 6.93 18.65 -3.23
C VAL A 105 6.83 17.43 -4.15
N ASN A 106 5.61 17.01 -4.47
CA ASN A 106 5.38 15.68 -5.05
C ASN A 106 5.96 15.56 -6.48
N ARG A 107 5.84 16.60 -7.31
CA ARG A 107 6.39 16.66 -8.67
C ARG A 107 7.92 16.56 -8.66
N ILE A 108 8.58 17.26 -7.72
CA ILE A 108 10.04 17.24 -7.61
C ILE A 108 10.51 15.85 -7.19
N ILE A 109 9.89 15.27 -6.16
CA ILE A 109 10.23 13.93 -5.67
C ILE A 109 10.05 12.89 -6.78
N SER A 110 8.94 12.92 -7.52
CA SER A 110 8.71 12.02 -8.66
C SER A 110 9.71 12.22 -9.79
N ARG A 111 10.11 13.46 -10.10
CA ARG A 111 11.08 13.74 -11.18
C ARG A 111 12.50 13.30 -10.81
N LEU A 112 12.90 13.47 -9.56
CA LEU A 112 14.28 13.23 -9.09
C LEU A 112 14.49 11.84 -8.49
N CYS A 113 13.45 11.05 -8.29
CA CYS A 113 13.59 9.64 -7.91
C CYS A 113 14.07 8.81 -9.10
N ILE A 114 14.99 7.88 -8.87
CA ILE A 114 15.48 6.96 -9.90
C ILE A 114 14.47 5.85 -10.22
N LEU A 115 13.64 5.48 -9.26
CA LEU A 115 12.56 4.53 -9.42
C LEU A 115 11.25 5.28 -9.70
N ASP A 116 10.39 4.68 -10.51
CA ASP A 116 9.05 5.22 -10.73
C ASP A 116 8.29 5.27 -9.40
N ILE A 117 7.77 6.45 -9.09
CA ILE A 117 6.88 6.68 -7.95
C ILE A 117 5.46 6.81 -8.48
N LEU A 118 4.60 5.86 -8.13
CA LEU A 118 3.17 6.02 -8.35
C LEU A 118 2.60 6.89 -7.23
N LEU A 119 2.22 8.12 -7.54
CA LEU A 119 1.52 9.02 -6.62
C LEU A 119 0.01 8.84 -6.75
N ILE A 120 -0.67 8.62 -5.62
CA ILE A 120 -2.13 8.55 -5.53
C ILE A 120 -2.59 9.63 -4.57
N ARG A 121 -3.48 10.51 -5.06
CA ARG A 121 -4.07 11.62 -4.31
C ARG A 121 -5.53 11.34 -4.00
N LYS A 122 -5.95 11.64 -2.77
CA LYS A 122 -7.38 11.58 -2.38
C LYS A 122 -8.18 12.57 -3.24
N PRO A 123 -9.38 12.21 -3.75
CA PRO A 123 -10.20 13.10 -4.56
C PRO A 123 -10.45 14.46 -3.90
N THR A 124 -10.59 15.49 -4.74
CA THR A 124 -10.91 16.85 -4.29
C THR A 124 -12.38 16.94 -3.89
N THR A 125 -12.70 17.89 -3.02
CA THR A 125 -14.09 18.16 -2.59
C THR A 125 -15.00 18.41 -3.80
N THR A 126 -14.49 19.05 -4.85
CA THR A 126 -15.22 19.28 -6.11
C THR A 126 -15.55 18.00 -6.87
N THR A 127 -14.65 17.01 -6.88
CA THR A 127 -14.92 15.69 -7.50
C THR A 127 -15.79 14.80 -6.60
N ALA A 128 -15.74 15.01 -5.29
CA ALA A 128 -16.62 14.35 -4.33
C ALA A 128 -18.09 14.81 -4.43
N ILE A 129 -18.36 16.07 -4.79
CA ILE A 129 -19.74 16.60 -4.96
C ILE A 129 -20.46 15.98 -6.16
N SER A 130 -19.72 15.58 -7.21
CA SER A 130 -20.29 14.87 -8.37
C SER A 130 -20.53 13.37 -8.12
N ALA A 131 -19.99 12.82 -7.04
CA ALA A 131 -20.32 11.49 -6.57
C ALA A 131 -21.42 11.60 -5.50
N PRO A 132 -22.42 10.70 -5.45
CA PRO A 132 -23.34 10.68 -4.33
C PRO A 132 -22.54 10.46 -3.04
N SER A 133 -22.51 11.49 -2.19
CA SER A 133 -21.83 11.47 -0.89
C SER A 133 -22.55 10.51 0.04
N SER A 134 -22.16 9.24 -0.03
CA SER A 134 -22.45 8.30 1.04
C SER A 134 -21.44 8.54 2.16
N SER A 135 -21.91 8.66 3.41
CA SER A 135 -21.07 8.74 4.62
C SER A 135 -20.01 7.63 4.66
N PHE A 136 -20.27 6.52 4.00
CA PHE A 136 -19.34 5.42 3.79
C PHE A 136 -18.07 5.79 3.01
N SER A 137 -18.17 6.54 1.90
CA SER A 137 -16.99 6.91 1.10
C SER A 137 -16.02 7.78 1.89
N GLU A 138 -16.56 8.74 2.64
CA GLU A 138 -15.78 9.61 3.53
C GLU A 138 -15.04 8.77 4.57
N THR A 139 -15.73 7.91 5.33
CA THR A 139 -15.08 7.09 6.38
C THR A 139 -13.95 6.18 5.85
N VAL A 140 -14.09 5.65 4.63
CA VAL A 140 -13.10 4.75 4.05
C VAL A 140 -11.94 5.53 3.41
N GLN A 141 -12.21 6.63 2.72
CA GLN A 141 -11.16 7.50 2.21
C GLN A 141 -10.46 8.28 3.32
N ASP A 142 -11.09 8.48 4.47
CA ASP A 142 -10.49 9.08 5.65
C ASP A 142 -9.41 8.17 6.25
N GLN A 143 -9.41 6.88 5.92
CA GLN A 143 -8.29 5.98 6.23
C GLN A 143 -7.08 6.21 5.34
N TRP A 144 -7.19 6.90 4.20
CA TRP A 144 -6.05 7.19 3.33
C TRP A 144 -5.36 8.51 3.71
N PRO A 145 -4.03 8.58 3.53
CA PRO A 145 -3.34 9.84 3.46
C PRO A 145 -3.87 10.71 2.32
N ASN A 146 -3.75 12.04 2.42
CA ASN A 146 -4.13 12.91 1.30
C ASN A 146 -3.31 12.62 0.04
N VAL A 147 -2.04 12.26 0.22
CA VAL A 147 -1.14 11.79 -0.84
C VAL A 147 -0.42 10.54 -0.37
N THR A 148 -0.32 9.53 -1.23
CA THR A 148 0.51 8.33 -1.04
C THR A 148 1.43 8.15 -2.24
N GLY A 149 2.68 7.77 -1.99
CA GLY A 149 3.67 7.49 -3.03
C GLY A 149 4.21 6.08 -2.90
N PHE A 150 4.06 5.30 -3.97
CA PHE A 150 4.46 3.90 -4.03
C PHE A 150 5.73 3.72 -4.83
N VAL A 151 6.72 3.07 -4.21
CA VAL A 151 7.98 2.66 -4.86
C VAL A 151 8.07 1.14 -4.74
N LYS A 152 8.20 0.44 -5.87
CA LYS A 152 8.15 -1.04 -5.93
C LYS A 152 6.92 -1.62 -5.19
N ASN A 153 5.75 -0.97 -5.34
CA ASN A 153 4.49 -1.30 -4.67
C ASN A 153 4.50 -1.16 -3.13
N LEU A 154 5.49 -0.47 -2.56
CA LEU A 154 5.57 -0.13 -1.14
C LEU A 154 5.23 1.36 -0.94
N CYS A 155 4.29 1.66 -0.04
CA CYS A 155 3.89 3.03 0.30
C CYS A 155 4.94 3.71 1.20
N LEU A 156 6.08 4.10 0.61
CA LEU A 156 7.23 4.67 1.31
C LEU A 156 7.18 6.20 1.45
N TRP A 157 6.25 6.85 0.74
CA TRP A 157 6.02 8.28 0.78
C TRP A 157 4.56 8.58 1.11
N ARG A 158 4.29 9.60 1.93
CA ARG A 158 2.93 10.02 2.28
C ARG A 158 2.82 11.49 2.71
N GLY A 159 1.67 12.08 2.45
CA GLY A 159 1.34 13.46 2.77
C GLY A 159 -0.02 13.60 3.45
N GLU A 160 -0.09 14.37 4.53
CA GLU A 160 -1.34 14.85 5.15
C GLU A 160 -1.43 16.38 5.03
N GLU A 161 -2.56 16.89 4.55
CA GLU A 161 -2.66 18.24 4.01
C GLU A 161 -3.98 18.90 4.43
N THR A 162 -3.90 20.12 4.95
CA THR A 162 -5.08 20.93 5.26
C THR A 162 -4.83 22.42 4.96
N ASP A 163 -5.87 23.19 4.71
CA ASP A 163 -5.77 24.65 4.58
C ASP A 163 -5.46 25.33 5.91
N GLN A 164 -6.10 24.87 6.99
CA GLN A 164 -5.97 25.45 8.33
C GLN A 164 -6.31 24.42 9.40
N VAL A 165 -5.69 24.56 10.58
CA VAL A 165 -6.04 23.75 11.75
C VAL A 165 -7.21 24.43 12.46
N ARG A 166 -8.33 23.71 12.58
CA ARG A 166 -9.53 24.16 13.31
C ARG A 166 -9.52 23.60 14.72
N GLU A 167 -10.06 24.35 15.67
CA GLU A 167 -10.20 23.88 17.05
C GLU A 167 -11.07 22.61 17.11
N GLY A 168 -10.56 21.55 17.76
CA GLY A 168 -11.20 20.23 17.80
C GLY A 168 -11.16 19.43 16.48
N GLY A 169 -10.59 19.99 15.41
CA GLY A 169 -10.43 19.30 14.13
C GLY A 169 -9.18 18.41 14.08
N PRO A 170 -9.12 17.47 13.12
CA PRO A 170 -7.94 16.63 12.93
C PRO A 170 -6.72 17.48 12.54
N ASN A 171 -5.62 17.29 13.26
CA ASN A 171 -4.34 17.94 12.95
C ASN A 171 -3.55 17.03 11.98
N PRO A 172 -3.10 17.53 10.82
CA PRO A 172 -2.42 16.71 9.81
C PRO A 172 -1.14 16.05 10.34
N SER A 173 -0.52 16.67 11.34
CA SER A 173 0.68 16.15 11.99
C SER A 173 0.38 14.91 12.87
N SER A 174 -0.84 14.79 13.40
CA SER A 174 -1.28 13.62 14.18
C SER A 174 -1.90 12.55 13.27
N THR A 175 -2.73 12.95 12.32
CA THR A 175 -3.45 12.00 11.45
C THR A 175 -2.51 11.18 10.57
N ILE A 176 -1.33 11.71 10.22
CA ILE A 176 -0.32 10.95 9.45
C ILE A 176 0.19 9.72 10.22
N LEU A 177 0.18 9.77 11.57
CA LEU A 177 0.51 8.63 12.43
C LEU A 177 -0.71 7.72 12.65
N ASP A 178 -1.90 8.30 12.86
CA ASP A 178 -3.12 7.52 13.10
C ASP A 178 -3.47 6.61 11.91
N LYS A 179 -3.06 7.02 10.71
CA LYS A 179 -3.23 6.29 9.45
C LYS A 179 -2.03 5.38 9.10
N LEU A 180 -1.11 5.11 10.01
CA LEU A 180 0.04 4.25 9.76
C LEU A 180 -0.18 2.85 10.37
N LEU A 181 -0.02 1.81 9.56
CA LEU A 181 0.22 0.46 10.05
C LEU A 181 1.67 0.09 9.76
N TRP A 182 2.43 -0.30 10.77
CA TRP A 182 3.83 -0.67 10.56
C TRP A 182 3.98 -2.12 10.08
N THR A 183 4.05 -2.32 8.77
CA THR A 183 4.27 -3.64 8.14
C THR A 183 5.56 -3.72 7.32
N PHE A 184 6.46 -2.77 7.49
CA PHE A 184 7.71 -2.63 6.72
C PHE A 184 8.92 -3.32 7.38
N GLY A 185 8.68 -4.32 8.23
CA GLY A 185 9.74 -5.03 8.93
C GLY A 185 10.56 -4.14 9.86
N ASP A 186 11.87 -4.17 9.70
CA ASP A 186 12.90 -3.48 10.48
C ASP A 186 13.37 -2.16 9.87
N LEU A 187 12.62 -1.61 8.90
CA LEU A 187 12.93 -0.33 8.28
C LEU A 187 13.18 0.76 9.36
N PRO A 188 14.18 1.63 9.23
CA PRO A 188 14.48 2.60 10.29
C PRO A 188 13.42 3.71 10.38
N TYR A 189 12.82 4.08 9.24
CA TYR A 189 11.76 5.07 9.15
C TYR A 189 11.03 4.98 7.81
N LEU A 190 9.84 5.58 7.75
CA LEU A 190 9.14 5.97 6.53
C LEU A 190 9.22 7.48 6.38
N LEU A 191 9.19 7.98 5.15
CA LEU A 191 9.25 9.41 4.88
C LEU A 191 7.86 9.96 4.57
N GLY A 192 7.63 11.20 4.98
CA GLY A 192 6.41 11.91 4.63
C GLY A 192 6.49 13.40 4.91
N TYR A 193 5.36 14.05 4.78
CA TYR A 193 5.19 15.44 5.16
C TYR A 193 3.78 15.68 5.68
N HIS A 194 3.63 16.73 6.47
CA HIS A 194 2.33 17.31 6.73
C HIS A 194 2.32 18.80 6.35
N ALA A 195 1.19 19.28 5.84
CA ALA A 195 1.04 20.63 5.35
C ALA A 195 -0.16 21.34 5.98
N VAL A 196 0.04 22.62 6.34
CA VAL A 196 -1.01 23.55 6.78
C VAL A 196 -0.87 24.84 5.98
N GLY A 197 -1.76 25.04 5.01
CA GLY A 197 -1.68 26.16 4.07
C GLY A 197 -0.34 26.18 3.32
N HIS A 198 0.43 27.26 3.48
CA HIS A 198 1.75 27.39 2.85
C HIS A 198 2.87 26.64 3.59
N THR A 199 2.67 26.25 4.85
CA THR A 199 3.70 25.63 5.66
C THR A 199 3.72 24.12 5.43
N VAL A 200 4.87 23.60 4.99
CA VAL A 200 5.14 22.17 4.85
C VAL A 200 6.18 21.75 5.86
N THR A 201 5.92 20.66 6.58
CA THR A 201 6.90 20.03 7.48
C THR A 201 7.20 18.63 6.96
N PHE A 202 8.43 18.41 6.51
CA PHE A 202 8.94 17.08 6.20
C PHE A 202 9.21 16.34 7.50
N CYS A 203 8.84 15.07 7.55
CA CYS A 203 8.95 14.25 8.75
C CYS A 203 9.37 12.81 8.43
N ALA A 204 9.97 12.15 9.42
CA ALA A 204 10.19 10.72 9.45
C ALA A 204 9.22 10.05 10.43
N LEU A 205 8.68 8.90 10.04
CA LEU A 205 7.84 8.06 10.89
C LEU A 205 8.67 6.83 11.25
N SER A 206 8.92 6.60 12.54
CA SER A 206 9.73 5.49 13.03
C SER A 206 8.96 4.64 14.03
N ARG A 207 9.39 3.39 14.23
CA ARG A 207 8.82 2.49 15.25
C ARG A 207 9.87 2.13 16.28
N SER A 208 9.56 2.34 17.56
CA SER A 208 10.37 1.90 18.70
C SER A 208 9.47 1.24 19.73
N GLN A 209 9.82 0.02 20.18
CA GLN A 209 9.07 -0.75 21.19
C GLN A 209 7.56 -0.79 20.90
N ASP A 210 7.21 -1.13 19.66
CA ASP A 210 5.83 -1.19 19.13
C ASP A 210 5.03 0.12 19.11
N ARG A 211 5.66 1.25 19.45
CA ARG A 211 5.06 2.57 19.28
C ARG A 211 5.63 3.27 18.05
N THR A 212 4.73 3.75 17.20
CA THR A 212 5.07 4.62 16.08
C THR A 212 5.18 6.07 16.53
N THR A 213 6.20 6.77 16.05
CA THR A 213 6.48 8.17 16.41
C THR A 213 6.83 8.97 15.15
N ARG A 214 6.42 10.24 15.13
CA ARG A 214 6.78 11.21 14.10
C ARG A 214 7.94 12.07 14.61
N THR A 215 8.95 12.25 13.78
CA THR A 215 10.05 13.19 13.99
C THR A 215 10.02 14.23 12.89
N ASP A 216 9.81 15.49 13.25
CA ASP A 216 9.84 16.60 12.30
C ASP A 216 11.29 16.90 11.92
N LEU A 217 11.56 16.96 10.62
CA LEU A 217 12.92 17.04 10.08
C LEU A 217 13.24 18.44 9.56
N LEU A 218 12.30 19.05 8.82
CA LEU A 218 12.49 20.36 8.20
C LEU A 218 11.14 21.02 7.95
N ASN A 219 11.03 22.30 8.30
CA ASN A 219 9.89 23.15 7.98
C ASN A 219 10.23 24.10 6.83
N VAL A 220 9.32 24.24 5.87
CA VAL A 220 9.46 25.11 4.70
C VAL A 220 8.17 25.91 4.53
N ASP A 221 8.29 27.23 4.33
CA ASP A 221 7.16 28.10 4.00
C ASP A 221 7.08 28.34 2.48
N LEU A 222 6.10 27.74 1.83
CA LEU A 222 5.88 27.87 0.38
C LEU A 222 5.21 29.21 -0.02
N SER A 223 5.12 30.20 0.86
CA SER A 223 4.54 31.51 0.55
C SER A 223 5.34 32.29 -0.48
N THR A 224 6.67 32.11 -0.54
CA THR A 224 7.55 32.87 -1.43
C THR A 224 8.27 31.99 -2.46
N PRO A 225 8.55 32.50 -3.68
CA PRO A 225 9.36 31.78 -4.67
C PRO A 225 10.75 31.37 -4.15
N SER A 226 11.37 32.15 -3.28
CA SER A 226 12.69 31.83 -2.72
C SER A 226 12.66 30.54 -1.89
N GLU A 227 11.69 30.42 -0.99
CA GLU A 227 11.55 29.23 -0.15
C GLU A 227 11.13 27.99 -0.96
N ARG A 228 10.31 28.17 -2.00
CA ARG A 228 9.96 27.07 -2.93
C ARG A 228 11.17 26.55 -3.71
N ILE A 229 12.11 27.43 -4.10
CA ILE A 229 13.36 27.02 -4.72
C ILE A 229 14.23 26.25 -3.72
N LYS A 230 14.32 26.70 -2.47
CA LYS A 230 15.05 25.99 -1.41
C LYS A 230 14.47 24.59 -1.14
N ALA A 231 13.16 24.39 -1.36
CA ALA A 231 12.50 23.09 -1.21
C ALA A 231 13.03 22.01 -2.20
N LEU A 232 13.74 22.39 -3.27
CA LEU A 232 14.38 21.44 -4.18
C LEU A 232 15.36 20.50 -3.44
N VAL A 233 16.12 21.02 -2.48
CA VAL A 233 17.13 20.26 -1.74
C VAL A 233 16.52 19.11 -0.92
N PRO A 234 15.56 19.34 0.01
CA PRO A 234 14.96 18.25 0.76
C PRO A 234 14.18 17.28 -0.13
N CYS A 235 13.50 17.76 -1.17
CA CYS A 235 12.79 16.88 -2.11
C CYS A 235 13.75 15.93 -2.86
N TRP A 236 14.90 16.44 -3.30
CA TRP A 236 15.96 15.64 -3.92
C TRP A 236 16.58 14.63 -2.95
N ARG A 237 16.81 15.02 -1.69
CA ARG A 237 17.32 14.09 -0.68
C ARG A 237 16.33 12.97 -0.40
N ILE A 238 15.05 13.31 -0.22
CA ILE A 238 13.98 12.33 -0.05
C ILE A 238 13.90 11.40 -1.27
N SER A 239 13.97 11.94 -2.49
CA SER A 239 13.89 11.12 -3.71
C SER A 239 15.04 10.12 -3.84
N ASN A 240 16.21 10.41 -3.26
CA ASN A 240 17.34 9.47 -3.19
C ASN A 240 17.19 8.43 -2.08
N LEU A 241 16.48 8.74 -0.98
CA LEU A 241 16.26 7.81 0.12
C LEU A 241 15.14 6.79 -0.19
N LEU A 242 14.12 7.15 -0.96
CA LEU A 242 12.99 6.24 -1.27
C LEU A 242 13.43 4.92 -1.94
N PRO A 243 14.34 4.90 -2.92
CA PRO A 243 14.89 3.66 -3.48
C PRO A 243 15.65 2.82 -2.45
N LEU A 244 16.45 3.45 -1.60
CA LEU A 244 17.22 2.75 -0.56
C LEU A 244 16.30 2.09 0.48
N LEU A 245 15.21 2.78 0.85
CA LEU A 245 14.17 2.22 1.72
C LEU A 245 13.48 1.02 1.06
N ALA A 246 13.17 1.10 -0.24
CA ALA A 246 12.58 0.00 -0.98
C ALA A 246 13.51 -1.21 -1.07
N ASP A 247 14.80 -0.98 -1.33
CA ASP A 247 15.82 -2.03 -1.40
C ASP A 247 16.02 -2.71 -0.04
N HIS A 248 15.96 -1.95 1.06
CA HIS A 248 15.99 -2.51 2.42
C HIS A 248 14.81 -3.47 2.66
N CYS A 249 13.60 -3.07 2.29
CA CYS A 249 12.41 -3.94 2.39
C CYS A 249 12.50 -5.21 1.52
N CYS A 250 13.16 -5.14 0.36
CA CYS A 250 13.33 -6.27 -0.55
C CYS A 250 14.53 -7.16 -0.22
N SER A 251 15.40 -6.75 0.70
CA SER A 251 16.60 -7.50 1.07
C SER A 251 16.25 -8.81 1.76
N LYS A 252 16.76 -9.93 1.24
CA LYS A 252 16.52 -11.28 1.79
C LYS A 252 17.06 -11.46 3.21
N HIS A 253 17.92 -10.55 3.69
CA HIS A 253 18.53 -10.62 5.01
C HIS A 253 17.57 -10.29 6.15
N THR A 254 16.46 -9.60 5.89
CA THR A 254 15.55 -9.14 6.96
C THR A 254 14.64 -10.25 7.51
N GLY A 255 14.58 -11.43 6.86
CA GLY A 255 13.77 -12.57 7.30
C GLY A 255 12.27 -12.30 7.45
N SER A 256 11.84 -11.07 7.15
CA SER A 256 10.54 -10.50 7.45
C SER A 256 9.84 -10.19 6.14
N CYS A 257 8.65 -10.76 5.94
CA CYS A 257 7.80 -10.39 4.83
C CYS A 257 7.35 -8.93 5.03
N CYS A 258 7.96 -7.98 4.32
CA CYS A 258 7.49 -6.60 4.27
C CYS A 258 6.20 -6.53 3.45
N PHE A 259 5.18 -5.87 4.01
CA PHE A 259 3.95 -5.55 3.30
C PHE A 259 3.75 -4.05 3.30
N SER A 260 3.23 -3.54 2.20
CA SER A 260 2.79 -2.15 2.15
C SER A 260 1.54 -1.96 3.00
N ASP A 261 1.50 -0.93 3.84
CA ASP A 261 0.33 -0.54 4.63
C ASP A 261 -0.81 0.01 3.77
N TYR A 262 -0.50 0.47 2.56
CA TYR A 262 -1.49 0.76 1.53
C TYR A 262 -1.25 -0.12 0.31
N GLN A 263 -2.31 -0.58 -0.36
CA GLN A 263 -2.15 -1.25 -1.65
C GLN A 263 -3.37 -0.99 -2.52
N ARG A 264 -3.16 -0.81 -3.83
CA ARG A 264 -4.23 -0.81 -4.81
C ARG A 264 -3.90 -1.86 -5.87
N LEU A 265 -4.75 -2.88 -5.96
CA LEU A 265 -4.59 -4.02 -6.85
C LEU A 265 -5.75 -4.06 -7.83
N GLU A 266 -5.44 -4.10 -9.12
CA GLU A 266 -6.41 -4.52 -10.13
C GLU A 266 -6.34 -6.05 -10.26
N ARG A 267 -7.37 -6.73 -9.76
CA ARG A 267 -7.56 -8.17 -9.97
C ARG A 267 -8.34 -8.39 -11.25
N GLY A 268 -8.07 -9.53 -11.91
CA GLY A 268 -8.68 -9.89 -13.18
C GLY A 268 -10.19 -9.70 -13.22
N ARG A 269 -10.72 -9.39 -14.41
CA ARG A 269 -12.15 -9.07 -14.66
C ARG A 269 -12.64 -7.75 -14.06
N GLY A 270 -11.75 -6.78 -13.81
CA GLY A 270 -12.11 -5.40 -13.43
C GLY A 270 -12.45 -5.21 -11.95
N LYS A 271 -12.03 -6.14 -11.06
CA LYS A 271 -12.19 -6.02 -9.60
C LYS A 271 -11.00 -5.22 -9.06
N VAL A 272 -11.25 -4.10 -8.38
CA VAL A 272 -10.19 -3.33 -7.70
C VAL A 272 -10.21 -3.67 -6.22
N VAL A 273 -9.05 -3.99 -5.65
CA VAL A 273 -8.88 -4.23 -4.23
C VAL A 273 -7.97 -3.16 -3.65
N GLU A 274 -8.51 -2.38 -2.73
CA GLU A 274 -7.78 -1.38 -1.96
C GLU A 274 -7.56 -1.93 -0.54
N ILE A 275 -6.31 -1.93 -0.09
CA ILE A 275 -5.92 -2.38 1.25
C ILE A 275 -5.46 -1.15 2.02
N MET A 276 -6.03 -0.95 3.21
CA MET A 276 -5.76 0.15 4.13
C MET A 276 -5.37 -0.41 5.50
N PRO A 277 -4.78 0.37 6.42
CA PRO A 277 -4.28 -0.08 7.72
C PRO A 277 -5.19 -1.05 8.49
N THR A 278 -6.51 -0.84 8.43
CA THR A 278 -7.46 -1.61 9.25
C THR A 278 -8.51 -2.36 8.44
N ILE A 279 -8.64 -2.08 7.14
CA ILE A 279 -9.73 -2.56 6.29
C ILE A 279 -9.27 -2.95 4.88
N VAL A 280 -10.08 -3.75 4.21
CA VAL A 280 -9.93 -4.07 2.78
C VAL A 280 -11.19 -3.64 2.05
N LYS A 281 -11.09 -2.77 1.05
CA LYS A 281 -12.19 -2.38 0.17
C LYS A 281 -12.09 -3.12 -1.16
N ARG A 282 -13.18 -3.73 -1.60
CA ARG A 282 -13.30 -4.38 -2.92
C ARG A 282 -14.33 -3.63 -3.75
N ILE A 283 -13.92 -3.14 -4.91
CA ILE A 283 -14.77 -2.44 -5.88
C ILE A 283 -15.03 -3.40 -7.04
N PHE A 284 -16.31 -3.57 -7.36
CA PHE A 284 -16.78 -4.55 -8.33
C PHE A 284 -17.15 -3.87 -9.66
N PRO A 285 -16.94 -4.55 -10.79
CA PRO A 285 -17.17 -3.97 -12.12
C PRO A 285 -18.66 -3.83 -12.48
N ASN A 286 -19.55 -4.52 -11.78
CA ASN A 286 -20.99 -4.46 -12.03
C ASN A 286 -21.80 -4.83 -10.80
N ARG A 287 -23.06 -4.37 -10.79
CA ARG A 287 -24.04 -4.60 -9.72
C ARG A 287 -24.31 -6.07 -9.45
N ARG A 288 -24.35 -6.92 -10.48
CA ARG A 288 -24.63 -8.36 -10.31
C ARG A 288 -23.58 -9.05 -9.43
N ARG A 289 -22.29 -8.81 -9.68
CA ARG A 289 -21.22 -9.38 -8.85
C ARG A 289 -21.21 -8.79 -7.44
N TRP A 290 -21.41 -7.48 -7.33
CA TRP A 290 -21.51 -6.81 -6.05
C TRP A 290 -22.65 -7.38 -5.19
N SER A 291 -23.86 -7.50 -5.75
CA SER A 291 -25.03 -8.06 -5.05
C SER A 291 -24.82 -9.51 -4.64
N ALA A 292 -24.31 -10.35 -5.55
CA ALA A 292 -24.05 -11.76 -5.25
C ALA A 292 -23.05 -11.92 -4.09
N MET A 293 -21.96 -11.14 -4.10
CA MET A 293 -20.99 -11.15 -3.01
C MET A 293 -21.60 -10.63 -1.71
N LYS A 294 -22.37 -9.53 -1.78
CA LYS A 294 -23.03 -8.96 -0.60
C LYS A 294 -23.99 -9.97 0.04
N GLU A 295 -24.80 -10.68 -0.75
CA GLU A 295 -25.73 -11.71 -0.26
C GLU A 295 -25.02 -12.82 0.50
N ILE A 296 -23.86 -13.29 0.01
CA ILE A 296 -23.05 -14.29 0.70
C ILE A 296 -22.61 -13.76 2.07
N TYR A 297 -22.06 -12.55 2.15
CA TYR A 297 -21.58 -12.02 3.42
C TYR A 297 -22.70 -11.60 4.38
N ASP A 298 -23.83 -11.09 3.87
CA ASP A 298 -25.03 -10.83 4.67
C ASP A 298 -25.58 -12.13 5.25
N PHE A 299 -25.50 -13.23 4.51
CA PHE A 299 -25.80 -14.54 5.06
C PHE A 299 -24.76 -14.89 6.14
N LEU A 300 -23.48 -14.92 5.82
CA LEU A 300 -22.45 -15.39 6.76
C LEU A 300 -22.38 -14.57 8.06
N ASP A 301 -22.66 -13.26 8.03
CA ASP A 301 -22.80 -12.32 9.16
C ASP A 301 -22.16 -12.77 10.49
N HIS A 302 -20.83 -12.79 10.54
CA HIS A 302 -20.04 -13.15 11.73
C HIS A 302 -20.23 -14.58 12.27
N ARG A 303 -21.02 -15.44 11.62
CA ARG A 303 -21.28 -16.83 12.02
C ARG A 303 -20.07 -17.76 11.79
N VAL A 304 -19.14 -17.35 10.93
CA VAL A 304 -17.88 -18.08 10.68
C VAL A 304 -16.76 -17.45 11.52
N PRO A 305 -16.19 -18.17 12.50
CA PRO A 305 -15.03 -17.67 13.24
C PRO A 305 -13.81 -17.69 12.32
N HIS A 306 -12.80 -16.87 12.63
CA HIS A 306 -11.55 -16.84 11.87
C HIS A 306 -11.78 -16.65 10.36
N ALA A 307 -12.69 -15.75 10.01
CA ALA A 307 -12.96 -15.32 8.65
C ALA A 307 -13.05 -13.79 8.59
N GLU A 308 -12.85 -13.21 7.41
CA GLU A 308 -13.23 -11.82 7.21
C GLU A 308 -14.76 -11.68 7.21
N TYR A 309 -15.25 -10.51 7.61
CA TYR A 309 -16.65 -10.14 7.60
C TYR A 309 -16.84 -8.82 6.88
N LEU A 310 -18.04 -8.63 6.32
CA LEU A 310 -18.46 -7.38 5.71
C LEU A 310 -18.82 -6.39 6.82
N CYS A 311 -18.05 -5.31 6.97
CA CYS A 311 -18.35 -4.29 7.98
C CYS A 311 -19.13 -3.11 7.43
N ALA A 312 -19.08 -2.87 6.11
CA ALA A 312 -19.94 -1.90 5.44
C ALA A 312 -19.94 -2.07 3.90
N ALA A 313 -20.93 -1.51 3.23
CA ALA A 313 -21.16 -1.65 1.80
C ALA A 313 -21.65 -0.32 1.18
N SER A 314 -21.29 -0.08 -0.09
CA SER A 314 -21.83 1.02 -0.90
C SER A 314 -22.25 0.52 -2.27
N GLU A 315 -23.53 0.67 -2.57
CA GLU A 315 -24.09 0.32 -3.87
C GLU A 315 -23.70 1.34 -4.96
N SER A 316 -23.59 2.63 -4.61
CA SER A 316 -23.24 3.67 -5.57
C SER A 316 -21.81 3.52 -6.10
N GLU A 317 -20.89 3.07 -5.25
CA GLU A 317 -19.51 2.79 -5.63
C GLU A 317 -19.29 1.33 -6.06
N LEU A 318 -20.32 0.49 -5.99
CA LEU A 318 -20.21 -0.97 -6.13
C LEU A 318 -19.08 -1.53 -5.26
N ALA A 319 -19.00 -1.06 -4.01
CA ALA A 319 -17.92 -1.37 -3.08
C ALA A 319 -18.40 -2.15 -1.86
N LEU A 320 -17.57 -3.07 -1.38
CA LEU A 320 -17.73 -3.79 -0.11
C LEU A 320 -16.46 -3.61 0.73
N VAL A 321 -16.61 -3.40 2.04
CA VAL A 321 -15.49 -3.18 2.96
C VAL A 321 -15.47 -4.27 4.03
N PHE A 322 -14.30 -4.87 4.19
CA PHE A 322 -14.08 -6.06 4.99
C PHE A 322 -13.10 -5.81 6.14
N LYS A 323 -13.31 -6.56 7.22
CA LYS A 323 -12.42 -6.67 8.37
C LYS A 323 -12.25 -8.13 8.78
N PRO A 324 -11.14 -8.50 9.45
CA PRO A 324 -9.95 -7.69 9.66
C PRO A 324 -9.08 -7.58 8.39
N ARG A 325 -8.19 -6.60 8.35
CA ARG A 325 -7.09 -6.57 7.37
C ARG A 325 -6.05 -7.62 7.75
N GLY A 326 -5.63 -8.44 6.78
CA GLY A 326 -4.59 -9.45 6.97
C GLY A 326 -3.49 -9.37 5.92
N CYS A 327 -2.30 -9.82 6.31
CA CYS A 327 -1.14 -9.92 5.44
C CYS A 327 -1.10 -11.29 4.75
N GLY A 328 -0.70 -11.29 3.47
CA GLY A 328 -0.50 -12.53 2.72
C GLY A 328 0.82 -13.18 3.12
N ALA A 329 0.79 -14.15 4.01
CA ALA A 329 1.99 -14.87 4.44
C ALA A 329 1.74 -16.38 4.35
N LYS A 330 2.80 -17.15 4.09
CA LYS A 330 2.79 -18.60 4.32
C LYS A 330 3.43 -18.88 5.67
N PRO A 331 3.05 -19.98 6.35
CA PRO A 331 3.73 -20.40 7.56
C PRO A 331 5.20 -20.71 7.25
N THR A 332 6.10 -20.30 8.15
CA THR A 332 7.55 -20.53 8.00
C THR A 332 8.06 -21.68 8.86
N SER A 333 7.24 -22.19 9.78
CA SER A 333 7.55 -23.33 10.65
C SER A 333 6.37 -24.31 10.71
N VAL A 334 6.61 -25.49 11.28
CA VAL A 334 5.57 -26.51 11.46
C VAL A 334 4.53 -26.02 12.47
N GLU A 335 4.95 -25.34 13.52
CA GLU A 335 4.07 -24.77 14.55
C GLU A 335 3.12 -23.75 13.94
N GLN A 336 3.64 -22.82 13.14
CA GLN A 336 2.80 -21.84 12.43
C GLN A 336 1.84 -22.51 11.43
N LEU A 337 2.29 -23.58 10.76
CA LEU A 337 1.43 -24.33 9.85
C LEU A 337 0.29 -25.01 10.60
N VAL A 338 0.58 -25.70 11.70
CA VAL A 338 -0.43 -26.36 12.54
C VAL A 338 -1.41 -25.33 13.10
N GLU A 339 -0.93 -24.19 13.59
CA GLU A 339 -1.78 -23.11 14.10
C GLU A 339 -2.68 -22.51 13.02
N ALA A 340 -2.13 -22.20 11.84
CA ALA A 340 -2.92 -21.70 10.72
C ALA A 340 -4.04 -22.68 10.35
N LEU A 341 -3.71 -23.97 10.28
CA LEU A 341 -4.68 -25.03 9.98
C LEU A 341 -5.74 -25.18 11.09
N LYS A 342 -5.39 -24.99 12.37
CA LYS A 342 -6.38 -24.98 13.48
C LYS A 342 -7.42 -23.88 13.27
N PHE A 343 -7.00 -22.66 12.94
CA PHE A 343 -7.94 -21.57 12.66
C PHE A 343 -8.78 -21.80 11.41
N VAL A 344 -8.15 -22.24 10.31
CA VAL A 344 -8.83 -22.55 9.05
C VAL A 344 -9.87 -23.66 9.24
N THR A 345 -9.50 -24.78 9.85
CA THR A 345 -10.43 -25.91 10.04
C THR A 345 -11.57 -25.56 10.98
N LYS A 346 -11.33 -24.75 12.03
CA LYS A 346 -12.39 -24.24 12.90
C LYS A 346 -13.37 -23.32 12.16
N ALA A 347 -12.89 -22.47 11.25
CA ALA A 347 -13.74 -21.68 10.37
C ALA A 347 -14.59 -22.58 9.47
N LEU A 348 -13.98 -23.60 8.86
CA LEU A 348 -14.67 -24.55 7.99
C LEU A 348 -15.75 -25.36 8.72
N VAL A 349 -15.53 -25.75 9.98
CA VAL A 349 -16.56 -26.43 10.79
C VAL A 349 -17.84 -25.59 10.83
N ALA A 350 -17.73 -24.31 11.22
CA ALA A 350 -18.89 -23.42 11.28
C ALA A 350 -19.52 -23.19 9.90
N LEU A 351 -18.69 -23.06 8.84
CA LEU A 351 -19.18 -22.91 7.47
C LEU A 351 -19.98 -24.14 7.01
N HIS A 352 -19.48 -25.34 7.32
CA HIS A 352 -20.07 -26.62 6.94
C HIS A 352 -21.34 -26.91 7.72
N ASP A 353 -21.42 -26.50 8.99
CA ASP A 353 -22.63 -26.59 9.81
C ASP A 353 -23.80 -25.76 9.23
N MET A 354 -23.49 -24.71 8.47
CA MET A 354 -24.47 -23.91 7.72
C MET A 354 -24.75 -24.44 6.31
N CYS A 355 -24.24 -25.64 5.99
CA CYS A 355 -24.29 -26.24 4.66
C CYS A 355 -23.70 -25.33 3.57
N PHE A 356 -22.63 -24.59 3.87
CA PHE A 356 -21.88 -23.81 2.89
C PHE A 356 -20.50 -24.42 2.65
N MET A 357 -19.91 -24.12 1.50
CA MET A 357 -18.53 -24.47 1.16
C MET A 357 -17.82 -23.26 0.55
N HIS A 358 -16.51 -23.15 0.79
CA HIS A 358 -15.67 -22.05 0.29
C HIS A 358 -15.26 -22.25 -1.18
N ARG A 359 -14.95 -23.49 -1.58
CA ARG A 359 -14.54 -23.94 -2.93
C ARG A 359 -13.21 -23.42 -3.48
N ASP A 360 -12.69 -22.31 -2.99
CA ASP A 360 -11.40 -21.74 -3.41
C ASP A 360 -10.41 -21.62 -2.23
N LEU A 361 -10.19 -22.70 -1.49
CA LEU A 361 -9.30 -22.66 -0.33
C LEU A 361 -7.83 -22.86 -0.74
N GLY A 362 -7.03 -21.81 -0.60
CA GLY A 362 -5.59 -21.78 -0.85
C GLY A 362 -4.87 -20.69 -0.06
N TRP A 363 -3.54 -20.66 -0.10
CA TRP A 363 -2.73 -19.72 0.70
C TRP A 363 -2.95 -18.25 0.30
N GLU A 364 -3.46 -17.99 -0.89
CA GLU A 364 -3.92 -16.69 -1.38
C GLU A 364 -5.15 -16.16 -0.62
N ASN A 365 -5.95 -17.08 -0.09
CA ASN A 365 -7.22 -16.85 0.60
C ASN A 365 -7.12 -17.16 2.12
N VAL A 366 -5.92 -17.44 2.62
CA VAL A 366 -5.61 -17.52 4.05
C VAL A 366 -4.70 -16.35 4.42
N ARG A 367 -5.12 -15.55 5.39
CA ARG A 367 -4.40 -14.34 5.82
C ARG A 367 -3.97 -14.43 7.27
N ARG A 368 -2.86 -13.77 7.59
CA ARG A 368 -2.40 -13.60 8.98
C ARG A 368 -2.73 -12.20 9.46
N ARG A 369 -3.23 -12.08 10.68
CA ARG A 369 -3.37 -10.79 11.36
C ARG A 369 -2.00 -10.23 11.75
N VAL A 370 -1.92 -8.90 11.84
CA VAL A 370 -0.71 -8.17 12.25
C VAL A 370 -0.75 -7.85 13.73
N ASP A 371 -1.93 -7.65 14.28
CA ASP A 371 -2.18 -7.23 15.67
C ASP A 371 -2.25 -8.40 16.66
N ARG A 372 -2.40 -9.64 16.19
CA ARG A 372 -2.37 -10.85 17.00
C ARG A 372 -1.98 -12.07 16.16
N GLU A 373 -1.52 -13.12 16.83
CA GLU A 373 -1.22 -14.42 16.22
C GLU A 373 -2.53 -15.15 15.89
N GLU A 374 -3.16 -14.74 14.78
CA GLU A 374 -4.37 -15.36 14.26
C GLU A 374 -4.31 -15.44 12.73
N TRP A 375 -4.77 -16.58 12.22
CA TRP A 375 -4.98 -16.81 10.79
C TRP A 375 -6.48 -16.83 10.49
N PHE A 376 -6.88 -16.38 9.31
CA PHE A 376 -8.29 -16.33 8.94
C PHE A 376 -8.50 -16.48 7.43
N ILE A 377 -9.70 -16.93 7.06
CA ILE A 377 -10.11 -17.17 5.67
C ILE A 377 -10.70 -15.89 5.06
N VAL A 378 -10.39 -15.62 3.80
CA VAL A 378 -10.90 -14.48 3.02
C VAL A 378 -11.37 -14.94 1.63
N ASP A 379 -12.07 -14.05 0.93
CA ASP A 379 -12.52 -14.18 -0.47
C ASP A 379 -13.54 -15.30 -0.71
N PHE A 380 -14.69 -15.18 -0.05
CA PHE A 380 -15.85 -16.07 -0.23
C PHE A 380 -16.57 -15.88 -1.58
N GLU A 381 -15.90 -15.37 -2.63
CA GLU A 381 -16.51 -15.10 -3.94
C GLU A 381 -17.01 -16.38 -4.62
N ASP A 382 -16.27 -17.47 -4.44
CA ASP A 382 -16.66 -18.79 -4.93
C ASP A 382 -17.48 -19.58 -3.91
N ALA A 383 -17.83 -19.02 -2.75
CA ALA A 383 -18.59 -19.74 -1.73
C ALA A 383 -20.04 -19.99 -2.16
N ILE A 384 -20.60 -21.13 -1.78
CA ILE A 384 -21.97 -21.50 -2.16
C ILE A 384 -22.56 -22.56 -1.22
N GLY A 385 -23.89 -22.66 -1.22
CA GLY A 385 -24.61 -23.72 -0.53
C GLY A 385 -24.27 -25.12 -1.08
N SER A 386 -24.14 -26.08 -0.18
CA SER A 386 -23.87 -27.49 -0.43
C SER A 386 -25.15 -28.32 -0.29
N PRO A 387 -25.38 -29.35 -1.14
CA PRO A 387 -24.54 -29.75 -2.28
C PRO A 387 -24.73 -28.84 -3.51
N GLN A 388 -23.75 -28.86 -4.42
CA GLN A 388 -23.88 -28.31 -5.77
C GLN A 388 -23.93 -29.43 -6.80
N ILE A 389 -24.74 -29.23 -7.84
CA ILE A 389 -24.90 -30.16 -8.96
C ILE A 389 -24.17 -29.70 -10.23
N TYR A 390 -23.87 -28.40 -10.32
CA TYR A 390 -23.23 -27.82 -11.49
C TYR A 390 -21.71 -27.87 -11.35
N PRO A 391 -20.99 -28.24 -12.43
CA PRO A 391 -19.55 -28.27 -12.40
C PRO A 391 -18.99 -26.85 -12.22
N HIS A 392 -17.95 -26.75 -11.41
CA HIS A 392 -17.17 -25.53 -11.28
C HIS A 392 -16.13 -25.50 -12.41
N SER A 393 -16.08 -24.42 -13.19
CA SER A 393 -15.08 -24.25 -14.25
C SER A 393 -13.72 -23.94 -13.64
N VAL A 394 -13.03 -24.98 -13.18
CA VAL A 394 -11.70 -24.87 -12.58
C VAL A 394 -10.59 -25.27 -13.54
N SER A 395 -9.59 -24.42 -13.64
CA SER A 395 -8.35 -24.66 -14.38
C SER A 395 -7.24 -24.95 -13.37
N GLY A 396 -6.92 -26.23 -13.12
CA GLY A 396 -5.70 -26.60 -12.38
C GLY A 396 -5.84 -27.74 -11.36
N VAL A 397 -4.70 -28.08 -10.74
CA VAL A 397 -4.50 -29.20 -9.78
C VAL A 397 -4.79 -28.77 -8.32
N SER A 398 -5.18 -27.52 -8.10
CA SER A 398 -5.47 -26.93 -6.78
C SER A 398 -6.82 -27.37 -6.20
N HIS A 399 -7.79 -27.69 -7.06
CA HIS A 399 -9.16 -27.98 -6.65
C HIS A 399 -9.44 -29.47 -6.52
N ALA A 400 -10.50 -29.79 -5.78
CA ALA A 400 -10.94 -31.17 -5.61
C ALA A 400 -11.42 -31.76 -6.95
N PRO A 401 -11.07 -33.01 -7.28
CA PRO A 401 -11.31 -33.60 -8.61
C PRO A 401 -12.79 -33.63 -8.98
N GLU A 402 -13.68 -33.84 -8.01
CA GLU A 402 -15.14 -33.90 -8.22
C GLU A 402 -15.77 -32.56 -8.62
N MET A 403 -15.13 -31.42 -8.34
CA MET A 403 -15.68 -30.09 -8.67
C MET A 403 -15.90 -29.90 -10.17
N SER A 404 -15.05 -30.51 -11.00
CA SER A 404 -15.17 -30.49 -12.45
C SER A 404 -16.26 -31.43 -13.00
N ARG A 405 -16.74 -32.38 -12.19
CA ARG A 405 -17.67 -33.44 -12.60
C ARG A 405 -19.14 -33.12 -12.32
N GLY A 406 -19.42 -32.07 -11.53
CA GLY A 406 -20.78 -31.62 -11.24
C GLY A 406 -21.12 -31.72 -9.77
N VAL A 407 -21.42 -32.94 -9.28
CA VAL A 407 -21.87 -33.13 -7.90
C VAL A 407 -20.72 -33.02 -6.91
N HIS A 408 -20.80 -32.04 -6.02
CA HIS A 408 -19.81 -31.83 -4.97
C HIS A 408 -20.42 -31.16 -3.73
N GLY A 409 -19.77 -31.33 -2.58
CA GLY A 409 -20.19 -30.73 -1.32
C GLY A 409 -19.02 -30.32 -0.45
N VAL A 410 -19.26 -30.13 0.85
CA VAL A 410 -18.30 -29.57 1.81
C VAL A 410 -16.91 -30.23 1.85
N LYS A 411 -16.80 -31.48 1.40
CA LYS A 411 -15.53 -32.23 1.28
C LYS A 411 -14.52 -31.61 0.30
N VAL A 412 -14.94 -30.68 -0.56
CA VAL A 412 -14.03 -29.92 -1.43
C VAL A 412 -13.14 -28.97 -0.62
N ASP A 413 -13.63 -28.41 0.48
CA ASP A 413 -12.82 -27.56 1.34
C ASP A 413 -11.80 -28.39 2.14
N VAL A 414 -12.16 -29.62 2.51
CA VAL A 414 -11.24 -30.57 3.16
C VAL A 414 -10.08 -30.93 2.24
N TRP A 415 -10.33 -31.07 0.93
CA TRP A 415 -9.26 -31.18 -0.06
C TRP A 415 -8.35 -29.95 -0.03
N GLY A 416 -8.94 -28.75 0.05
CA GLY A 416 -8.21 -27.49 0.23
C GLY A 416 -7.28 -27.51 1.45
N VAL A 417 -7.71 -28.06 2.60
CA VAL A 417 -6.85 -28.24 3.79
C VAL A 417 -5.64 -29.11 3.48
N GLY A 418 -5.84 -30.24 2.79
CA GLY A 418 -4.73 -31.07 2.33
C GLY A 418 -3.81 -30.36 1.33
N HIS A 419 -4.37 -29.50 0.49
CA HIS A 419 -3.61 -28.68 -0.46
C HIS A 419 -2.78 -27.61 0.24
N LEU A 420 -3.30 -26.96 1.28
CA LEU A 420 -2.57 -26.01 2.13
C LEU A 420 -1.34 -26.67 2.77
N ILE A 421 -1.50 -27.86 3.36
CA ILE A 421 -0.37 -28.62 3.94
C ILE A 421 0.69 -28.90 2.85
N ARG A 422 0.26 -29.43 1.70
CA ARG A 422 1.13 -29.80 0.58
C ARG A 422 1.92 -28.62 0.01
N THR A 423 1.33 -27.43 0.00
CA THR A 423 1.88 -26.23 -0.66
C THR A 423 2.41 -25.18 0.31
N SER A 424 2.48 -25.52 1.59
CA SER A 424 3.00 -24.67 2.67
C SER A 424 4.47 -24.27 2.45
N GLY A 425 5.27 -25.14 1.83
CA GLY A 425 6.72 -24.96 1.70
C GLY A 425 7.49 -25.34 2.96
N VAL A 426 6.80 -25.74 4.03
CA VAL A 426 7.42 -26.22 5.27
C VAL A 426 7.77 -27.69 5.13
N SER A 427 8.96 -28.08 5.59
CA SER A 427 9.40 -29.47 5.60
C SER A 427 8.62 -30.28 6.63
N VAL A 428 7.58 -30.98 6.18
CA VAL A 428 6.75 -31.91 6.99
C VAL A 428 7.21 -33.39 7.11
N PRO A 429 8.31 -33.90 6.50
CA PRO A 429 8.63 -35.34 6.55
C PRO A 429 8.79 -35.94 7.94
N GLN A 430 9.15 -35.14 8.94
CA GLN A 430 9.35 -35.59 10.32
C GLN A 430 8.05 -35.62 11.15
N HIS A 431 6.96 -35.07 10.60
CA HIS A 431 5.68 -34.97 11.29
C HIS A 431 4.64 -35.93 10.68
N HIS A 432 4.82 -37.23 10.95
CA HIS A 432 4.00 -38.31 10.38
C HIS A 432 2.48 -38.03 10.49
N LEU A 433 2.01 -37.54 11.64
CA LEU A 433 0.60 -37.18 11.85
C LEU A 433 0.09 -36.08 10.90
N LEU A 434 0.92 -35.11 10.55
CA LEU A 434 0.52 -34.03 9.63
C LEU A 434 0.54 -34.54 8.18
N LYS A 435 1.49 -35.43 7.86
CA LYS A 435 1.54 -36.11 6.57
C LYS A 435 0.35 -37.04 6.37
N ASP A 436 -0.07 -37.75 7.40
CA ASP A 436 -1.25 -38.62 7.39
C ASP A 436 -2.53 -37.79 7.19
N LEU A 437 -2.67 -36.68 7.92
CA LEU A 437 -3.78 -35.75 7.70
C LEU A 437 -3.79 -35.23 6.25
N GLN A 438 -2.64 -34.83 5.72
CA GLN A 438 -2.52 -34.40 4.32
C GLN A 438 -3.04 -35.47 3.36
N ASN A 439 -2.59 -36.71 3.50
CA ASN A 439 -2.95 -37.80 2.59
C ASN A 439 -4.46 -38.09 2.66
N ARG A 440 -5.04 -38.18 3.86
CA ARG A 440 -6.49 -38.40 4.04
C ARG A 440 -7.33 -37.27 3.47
N CYS A 441 -6.91 -36.01 3.63
CA CYS A 441 -7.60 -34.86 3.04
C CYS A 441 -7.58 -34.88 1.51
N LEU A 442 -6.56 -35.49 0.91
CA LEU A 442 -6.34 -35.55 -0.53
C LEU A 442 -6.82 -36.87 -1.16
N GLU A 443 -7.64 -37.63 -0.45
CA GLU A 443 -8.26 -38.82 -1.01
C GLU A 443 -9.14 -38.48 -2.22
N GLN A 444 -9.03 -39.31 -3.27
CA GLN A 444 -9.76 -39.09 -4.51
C GLN A 444 -11.26 -39.27 -4.30
N ASN A 445 -11.65 -40.21 -3.43
CA ASN A 445 -13.04 -40.42 -3.04
C ASN A 445 -13.42 -39.43 -1.91
N PRO A 446 -14.37 -38.50 -2.13
CA PRO A 446 -14.76 -37.52 -1.10
C PRO A 446 -15.29 -38.16 0.19
N GLU A 447 -15.92 -39.34 0.09
CA GLU A 447 -16.46 -40.07 1.25
C GLU A 447 -15.37 -40.62 2.17
N GLN A 448 -14.15 -40.80 1.66
CA GLN A 448 -13.00 -41.27 2.44
C GLN A 448 -12.25 -40.12 3.11
N ARG A 449 -12.52 -38.87 2.74
CA ARG A 449 -11.90 -37.71 3.39
C ARG A 449 -12.50 -37.52 4.79
N PRO A 450 -11.73 -37.02 5.77
CA PRO A 450 -12.25 -36.62 7.08
C PRO A 450 -13.28 -35.47 6.96
N THR A 451 -14.03 -35.19 8.02
CA THR A 451 -14.78 -33.93 8.13
C THR A 451 -13.86 -32.77 8.54
N ALA A 452 -14.31 -31.52 8.39
CA ALA A 452 -13.56 -30.38 8.91
C ALA A 452 -13.35 -30.48 10.44
N ALA A 453 -14.32 -31.03 11.17
CA ALA A 453 -14.23 -31.28 12.60
C ALA A 453 -13.15 -32.33 12.94
N ASP A 454 -13.12 -33.44 12.20
CA ASP A 454 -12.07 -34.46 12.36
C ASP A 454 -10.68 -33.87 12.10
N CYS A 455 -10.54 -33.03 11.07
CA CYS A 455 -9.29 -32.31 10.81
C CYS A 455 -8.90 -31.40 11.97
N TYR A 456 -9.83 -30.60 12.50
CA TYR A 456 -9.59 -29.72 13.63
C TYR A 456 -9.16 -30.51 14.87
N HIS A 457 -9.87 -31.59 15.21
CA HIS A 457 -9.52 -32.46 16.32
C HIS A 457 -8.16 -33.14 16.16
N HIS A 458 -7.83 -33.60 14.94
CA HIS A 458 -6.50 -34.16 14.64
C HIS A 458 -5.40 -33.13 14.86
N LEU A 459 -5.62 -31.88 14.45
CA LEU A 459 -4.65 -30.80 14.63
C LEU A 459 -4.48 -30.42 16.10
N LEU A 460 -5.51 -30.53 16.94
CA LEU A 460 -5.39 -30.29 18.40
C LEU A 460 -4.51 -31.30 19.14
N GLN A 461 -4.23 -32.46 18.52
CA GLN A 461 -3.32 -33.47 19.06
C GLN A 461 -1.85 -33.20 18.69
N LEU A 462 -1.60 -32.22 17.82
CA LEU A 462 -0.29 -31.66 17.47
C LEU A 462 -0.05 -30.38 18.26
#